data_AF-A0A7C6HKN8-F1
#
_entry.id   AF-A0A7C6HKN8-F1
#
_cell.length_a   1.000
_cell.length_b   1.000
_cell.length_c   1.000
_cell.angle_alpha   90.00
_cell.angle_beta   90.00
_cell.angle_gamma   90.00
#
_symmetry.space_group_name_H-M   'P 1'
#
loop_
_entity.id
_entity.type
_entity.pdbx_description
1 polymer ?
#
loop_
_entity_poly.entity_id
_entity_poly.type
_entity_poly.pdbx_seq_one_letter_code
_entity_poly.pdbx_strand_id
1 'polypeptide(L)'
;MTRENNRSKQKRQSEIQLPPGEQIEGRNPLEEALRAGRKIRQLYILNKATKTSQTDPLSLLARQTEATGANVSYVDRATLDSI
;
A
#
# COMPACT_ATOMS: atom_id res chain seq x y z
N MET A 1 28.74 -1.74 -31.37
CA MET A 1 27.81 -0.66 -30.97
C MET A 1 26.40 -1.12 -31.29
N THR A 2 25.59 -1.42 -30.29
CA THR A 2 24.16 -1.73 -30.50
C THR A 2 23.41 -1.36 -29.22
N ARG A 3 22.81 -0.16 -29.23
CA ARG A 3 22.07 0.45 -28.12
C ARG A 3 20.57 0.39 -28.41
N GLU A 4 19.94 -0.77 -28.41
CA GLU A 4 18.48 -0.83 -28.60
C GLU A 4 17.89 -1.99 -27.80
N ASN A 5 17.54 -1.76 -26.51
CA ASN A 5 16.55 -2.62 -25.86
C ASN A 5 15.87 -2.07 -24.59
N ASN A 6 15.63 -0.75 -24.49
CA ASN A 6 15.05 -0.13 -23.28
C ASN A 6 13.71 0.60 -23.50
N ARG A 7 12.89 0.24 -24.49
CA ARG A 7 11.62 0.97 -24.79
C ARG A 7 10.31 0.25 -24.44
N SER A 8 10.34 -0.97 -23.90
CA SER A 8 9.12 -1.76 -23.68
C SER A 8 8.58 -1.77 -22.24
N LYS A 9 9.23 -1.09 -21.28
CA LYS A 9 8.79 -1.06 -19.86
C LYS A 9 8.03 0.20 -19.43
N GLN A 10 7.71 1.13 -20.33
CA GLN A 10 7.05 2.40 -19.97
C GLN A 10 5.52 2.43 -20.18
N LYS A 11 4.88 1.36 -20.67
CA LYS A 11 3.45 1.40 -21.08
C LYS A 11 2.45 0.63 -20.20
N ARG A 12 2.83 0.17 -19.00
CA ARG A 12 1.89 -0.45 -18.03
C ARG A 12 1.74 0.35 -16.72
N GLN A 13 2.07 1.63 -16.74
CA GLN A 13 2.01 2.52 -15.56
C GLN A 13 0.87 3.53 -15.60
N SER A 14 -0.15 3.31 -16.44
CA SER A 14 -1.49 3.85 -16.17
C SER A 14 -2.14 3.01 -15.06
N GLU A 15 -1.42 2.88 -13.94
CA GLU A 15 -1.88 2.26 -12.73
C GLU A 15 -2.78 3.27 -12.04
N ILE A 16 -3.91 2.79 -11.55
CA ILE A 16 -4.95 3.54 -10.85
C ILE A 16 -4.33 4.08 -9.56
N GLN A 17 -3.54 5.14 -9.68
CA GLN A 17 -2.94 5.85 -8.57
C GLN A 17 -4.04 6.70 -7.95
N LEU A 18 -4.17 6.59 -6.63
CA LEU A 18 -4.99 7.51 -5.86
C LEU A 18 -4.61 8.96 -6.27
N PRO A 19 -5.58 9.84 -6.57
CA PRO A 19 -5.29 11.25 -6.77
C PRO A 19 -4.46 11.79 -5.60
N PRO A 20 -3.50 12.70 -5.86
CA PRO A 20 -2.70 13.30 -4.81
C PRO A 20 -3.61 13.92 -3.75
N GLY A 21 -3.55 13.43 -2.51
CA GLY A 21 -4.38 13.89 -1.39
C GLY A 21 -5.57 13.00 -1.03
N GLU A 22 -5.81 11.88 -1.73
CA GLU A 22 -6.83 10.93 -1.29
C GLU A 22 -6.32 10.04 -0.16
N GLN A 23 -6.88 10.26 1.02
CA GLN A 23 -6.68 9.45 2.22
C GLN A 23 -7.85 8.48 2.37
N ILE A 24 -7.51 7.20 2.59
CA ILE A 24 -8.48 6.17 2.91
C ILE A 24 -8.17 5.65 4.31
N GLU A 25 -9.20 5.53 5.14
CA GLU A 25 -9.07 5.11 6.51
C GLU A 25 -9.95 3.89 6.81
N GLY A 26 -9.45 3.05 7.70
CA GLY A 26 -10.14 1.83 8.10
C GLY A 26 -9.85 0.63 7.19
N ARG A 27 -10.12 -0.54 7.75
CA ARG A 27 -9.80 -1.84 7.12
C ARG A 27 -10.60 -2.07 5.83
N ASN A 28 -11.92 -1.92 5.91
CA ASN A 28 -12.81 -2.27 4.79
C ASN A 28 -12.61 -1.34 3.57
N PRO A 29 -12.50 -0.01 3.71
CA PRO A 29 -12.20 0.85 2.57
C PRO A 29 -10.85 0.54 1.91
N LEU A 30 -9.84 0.17 2.72
CA LEU A 30 -8.54 -0.26 2.20
C LEU A 30 -8.62 -1.59 1.44
N GLU A 31 -9.37 -2.57 1.96
CA GLU A 31 -9.63 -3.84 1.28
C GLU A 31 -10.32 -3.62 -0.08
N GLU A 32 -11.35 -2.77 -0.11
CA GLU A 32 -12.05 -2.44 -1.36
C GLU A 32 -11.14 -1.70 -2.36
N ALA A 33 -10.28 -0.81 -1.88
CA ALA A 33 -9.29 -0.12 -2.72
C ALA A 33 -8.30 -1.10 -3.35
N LEU A 34 -7.76 -2.04 -2.57
CA LEU A 34 -6.88 -3.09 -3.06
C LEU A 34 -7.60 -4.00 -4.06
N ARG A 35 -8.85 -4.40 -3.76
CA ARG A 35 -9.68 -5.23 -4.64
C ARG A 35 -9.99 -4.54 -5.97
N ALA A 36 -10.17 -3.23 -5.95
CA ALA A 36 -10.35 -2.41 -7.15
C ALA A 36 -9.04 -2.16 -7.93
N GLY A 37 -7.91 -2.71 -7.49
CA GLY A 37 -6.61 -2.54 -8.14
C GLY A 37 -6.02 -1.14 -7.97
N ARG A 38 -6.47 -0.38 -6.96
CA ARG A 38 -5.95 0.96 -6.66
C ARG A 38 -4.55 0.81 -6.06
N LYS A 39 -3.65 1.70 -6.46
CA LYS A 39 -2.29 1.74 -5.93
C LYS A 39 -2.23 2.52 -4.64
N ILE A 40 -1.87 1.83 -3.57
CA ILE A 40 -1.54 2.42 -2.29
C ILE A 40 -0.04 2.74 -2.30
N ARG A 41 0.33 4.00 -2.04
CA ARG A 41 1.74 4.41 -1.95
C ARG A 41 2.32 4.19 -0.56
N GLN A 42 1.53 4.51 0.46
CA GLN A 42 1.91 4.53 1.86
C GLN A 42 0.74 4.00 2.69
N LEU A 43 1.02 3.10 3.62
CA LEU A 43 0.08 2.57 4.59
C LEU A 43 0.62 2.81 6.01
N TYR A 44 -0.20 3.43 6.86
CA TYR A 44 0.07 3.54 8.29
C TYR A 44 -0.79 2.54 9.05
N ILE A 45 -0.17 1.74 9.90
CA ILE A 45 -0.85 0.72 10.70
C ILE A 45 -0.39 0.79 12.14
N LEU A 46 -1.30 0.52 13.07
CA LEU A 46 -0.94 0.56 14.49
C LEU A 46 0.06 -0.54 14.83
N ASN A 47 1.10 -0.20 15.58
CA ASN A 47 2.16 -1.10 16.08
C ASN A 47 1.63 -2.32 16.85
N LYS A 48 0.40 -2.23 17.39
CA LYS A 48 -0.26 -3.35 18.06
C LYS A 48 -0.62 -4.50 17.11
N ALA A 49 -0.66 -4.25 15.80
CA ALA A 49 -0.76 -5.30 14.79
C ALA A 49 0.59 -6.02 14.76
N THR A 50 0.67 -7.20 15.39
CA THR A 50 1.91 -7.96 15.49
C THR A 50 2.37 -8.34 14.09
N LYS A 51 3.51 -7.78 13.61
CA LYS A 51 4.11 -8.07 12.29
C LYS A 51 4.18 -9.56 11.94
N THR A 52 4.25 -10.42 12.95
CA THR A 52 4.44 -11.87 12.83
C THR A 52 3.14 -12.67 12.91
N SER A 53 2.01 -12.04 13.26
CA SER A 53 0.74 -12.75 13.37
C SER A 53 0.22 -13.10 11.98
N GLN A 54 0.07 -14.41 11.72
CA GLN A 54 -0.49 -14.91 10.47
C GLN A 54 -2.03 -14.86 10.44
N THR A 55 -2.65 -14.64 11.59
CA THR A 55 -4.11 -14.64 11.75
C THR A 55 -4.67 -13.25 12.02
N ASP A 56 -3.83 -12.27 12.33
CA ASP A 56 -4.29 -10.90 12.59
C ASP A 56 -4.71 -10.23 11.27
N PRO A 57 -5.96 -9.75 11.16
CA PRO A 57 -6.46 -9.14 9.93
C PRO A 57 -5.66 -7.91 9.48
N LEU A 58 -5.13 -7.12 10.43
CA LEU A 58 -4.34 -5.93 10.12
C LEU A 58 -2.95 -6.33 9.59
N SER A 59 -2.31 -7.33 10.19
CA SER A 59 -1.05 -7.88 9.68
C SER A 59 -1.18 -8.51 8.31
N LEU A 60 -2.28 -9.21 8.02
CA LEU A 60 -2.58 -9.73 6.68
C LEU A 60 -2.75 -8.60 5.66
N LEU A 61 -3.48 -7.55 6.02
CA LEU A 61 -3.71 -6.40 5.16
C LEU A 61 -2.42 -5.62 4.88
N ALA A 62 -1.56 -5.45 5.88
CA ALA A 62 -0.24 -4.88 5.72
C ALA A 62 0.60 -5.66 4.70
N ARG A 63 0.65 -6.99 4.82
CA ARG A 63 1.39 -7.87 3.90
C ARG A 63 0.84 -7.81 2.47
N GLN A 64 -0.49 -7.81 2.33
CA GLN A 64 -1.14 -7.67 1.02
C GLN A 64 -0.80 -6.31 0.40
N THR A 65 -0.83 -5.24 1.18
CA THR A 65 -0.52 -3.89 0.71
C THR A 65 0.96 -3.76 0.33
N GLU A 66 1.88 -4.28 1.14
CA GLU A 66 3.32 -4.34 0.85
C GLU A 66 3.62 -5.13 -0.43
N ALA A 67 2.92 -6.25 -0.67
CA ALA A 67 3.05 -7.04 -1.89
C ALA A 67 2.66 -6.26 -3.17
N THR A 68 1.86 -5.19 -3.05
CA THR A 68 1.56 -4.29 -4.17
C THR A 68 2.66 -3.24 -4.44
N GLY A 69 3.71 -3.22 -3.60
CA GLY A 69 4.81 -2.26 -3.65
C GLY A 69 4.60 -1.01 -2.80
N ALA A 70 3.62 -1.02 -1.90
CA ALA A 70 3.37 0.08 -0.97
C ALA A 70 4.39 0.09 0.18
N ASN A 71 4.75 1.28 0.66
CA ASN A 71 5.51 1.43 1.91
C ASN A 71 4.58 1.24 3.11
N VAL A 72 4.91 0.31 4.00
CA VAL A 72 4.11 0.05 5.22
C VAL A 72 4.87 0.53 6.45
N SER A 73 4.29 1.49 7.16
CA SER A 73 4.83 2.04 8.41
C SER A 73 3.96 1.63 9.59
N TYR A 74 4.57 0.91 10.53
CA TYR A 74 3.93 0.57 11.79
C TYR A 74 4.19 1.72 12.77
N VAL A 75 3.13 2.32 13.29
CA VAL A 75 3.15 3.56 14.07
C VAL A 75 2.38 3.39 15.37
N ASP A 76 2.72 4.15 16.40
CA ASP A 76 1.88 4.22 17.59
C ASP A 76 0.60 5.04 17.33
N ARG A 77 -0.30 5.04 18.30
CA ARG A 77 -1.59 5.75 18.19
C ARG A 77 -1.39 7.26 18.05
N ALA A 78 -0.49 7.84 18.83
CA ALA A 78 -0.21 9.27 18.81
C ALA A 78 0.31 9.74 17.45
N THR A 79 1.21 8.97 16.84
CA THR A 79 1.72 9.24 15.49
C THR A 79 0.60 9.14 14.46
N LEU A 80 -0.24 8.10 14.52
CA LEU A 80 -1.34 7.93 13.58
C LEU A 80 -2.36 9.07 13.65
N ASP A 81 -2.69 9.54 14.86
CA ASP A 81 -3.63 10.65 15.06
C ASP A 81 -3.03 12.02 14.64
N SER A 82 -1.73 12.09 14.30
CA SER A 82 -1.04 13.33 13.90
C SER A 82 -0.75 13.46 12.40
N ILE A 83 -1.06 12.41 11.62
CA ILE A 83 -0.89 12.34 10.16
C ILE A 83 -2.18 12.84 9.49
#